data_AF-A0A1Y0RXH5-F1
#
_entry.id   AF-A0A1Y0RXH5-F1
#
_cell.length_a   1.000
_cell.length_b   1.000
_cell.length_c   1.000
_cell.angle_alpha   90.00
_cell.angle_beta   90.00
_cell.angle_gamma   90.00
#
_symmetry.space_group_name_H-M   'P 1'
#
loop_
_entity.id
_entity.type
_entity.pdbx_description
1 polymer ?
#
loop_
_entity_poly.entity_id
_entity_poly.type
_entity_poly.pdbx_seq_one_letter_code
_entity_poly.pdbx_strand_id
1 'polypeptide(L)'
;MNYCQGQKQAAVRWSFLNKKEQFFVAQSNQLPLNVSTQIKEDVFRFSQRFYKNFPGMELTTYNFTVEAPPFIPKGLKTPPNIYLLSGTWDDHGSIGDYDTGHGYVKSYSGELKVGTGYSISGTATNEVRGGFYVDLLLQWRCEGCEITITSSQSGQKLLVDSGACPVHFHVSCNDNCPSGYIRCETSQYPGYCCVPCHEIKSSLAAATNAIRRLNHG
;
A
#
# COMPACT_ATOMS: atom_id res chain seq x y z
N MET A 1 4.84 20.96 7.55
CA MET A 1 4.97 22.10 6.60
C MET A 1 3.59 22.63 6.29
N ASN A 2 3.44 23.96 6.13
CA ASN A 2 2.16 24.58 5.78
C ASN A 2 2.12 24.84 4.27
N TYR A 3 1.09 24.34 3.60
CA TYR A 3 0.88 24.47 2.17
C TYR A 3 -0.30 25.40 1.86
N CYS A 4 -0.18 26.15 0.75
CA CYS A 4 -1.27 26.93 0.16
C CYS A 4 -1.87 28.01 1.09
N GLN A 5 -1.03 28.67 1.89
CA GLN A 5 -1.45 29.80 2.70
C GLN A 5 -1.93 30.97 1.82
N GLY A 6 -3.10 31.54 2.16
CA GLY A 6 -3.71 32.66 1.43
C GLY A 6 -4.30 32.29 0.06
N GLN A 7 -4.38 31.00 -0.27
CA GLN A 7 -4.94 30.52 -1.54
C GLN A 7 -6.44 30.26 -1.40
N LYS A 8 -7.14 30.10 -2.52
CA LYS A 8 -8.59 29.80 -2.51
C LYS A 8 -8.87 28.30 -2.38
N GLN A 9 -7.94 27.48 -2.84
CA GLN A 9 -8.09 26.04 -2.91
C GLN A 9 -6.72 25.36 -2.88
N ALA A 10 -6.69 24.13 -2.37
CA ALA A 10 -5.54 23.24 -2.48
C ALA A 10 -6.00 21.83 -2.85
N ALA A 11 -5.15 21.10 -3.58
CA ALA A 11 -5.35 19.69 -3.87
C ALA A 11 -4.17 18.88 -3.33
N VAL A 12 -4.46 17.73 -2.74
CA VAL A 12 -3.45 16.75 -2.31
C VAL A 12 -3.70 15.46 -3.07
N ARG A 13 -2.68 14.96 -3.76
CA ARG A 13 -2.69 13.66 -4.44
C ARG A 13 -1.75 12.74 -3.70
N TRP A 14 -2.12 11.48 -3.50
CA TRP A 14 -1.21 10.51 -2.93
C TRP A 14 -1.43 9.12 -3.51
N SER A 15 -0.38 8.30 -3.50
CA SER A 15 -0.47 6.88 -3.83
C SER A 15 0.35 6.08 -2.84
N PHE A 16 -0.21 4.93 -2.45
CA PHE A 16 0.52 3.89 -1.75
C PHE A 16 1.06 2.88 -2.75
N LEU A 17 2.06 2.10 -2.34
CA LEU A 17 2.58 1.00 -3.13
C LEU A 17 1.44 0.07 -3.59
N ASN A 18 1.36 -0.19 -4.90
CA ASN A 18 0.36 -1.04 -5.55
C ASN A 18 -1.11 -0.59 -5.37
N LYS A 19 -1.36 0.64 -4.92
CA LYS A 19 -2.71 1.25 -4.93
C LYS A 19 -2.81 2.31 -6.02
N LYS A 20 -4.02 2.52 -6.52
CA LYS A 20 -4.35 3.65 -7.38
C LYS A 20 -4.17 4.95 -6.61
N GLU A 21 -3.75 6.00 -7.31
CA GLU A 21 -3.67 7.33 -6.76
C GLU A 21 -5.04 7.80 -6.24
N GLN A 22 -5.01 8.48 -5.11
CA GLN A 22 -6.14 9.10 -4.43
C GLN A 22 -5.96 10.62 -4.46
N PHE A 23 -7.06 11.34 -4.30
CA PHE A 23 -7.04 12.81 -4.30
C PHE A 23 -8.00 13.39 -3.26
N PHE A 24 -7.62 14.55 -2.73
CA PHE A 24 -8.41 15.35 -1.81
C PHE A 24 -8.31 16.82 -2.17
N VAL A 25 -9.42 17.55 -2.05
CA VAL A 25 -9.51 18.97 -2.37
C VAL A 25 -9.98 19.74 -1.15
N ALA A 26 -9.18 20.71 -0.71
CA ALA A 26 -9.50 21.60 0.39
C ALA A 26 -9.94 22.99 -0.12
N GLN A 27 -10.96 23.54 0.52
CA GLN A 27 -11.47 24.89 0.25
C GLN A 27 -10.78 25.94 1.12
N SER A 28 -10.95 27.23 0.80
CA SER A 28 -10.25 28.35 1.44
C SER A 28 -10.34 28.37 2.96
N ASN A 29 -11.48 27.98 3.54
CA ASN A 29 -11.71 27.92 5.00
C ASN A 29 -10.98 26.75 5.69
N GLN A 30 -10.37 25.85 4.93
CA GLN A 30 -9.59 24.71 5.42
C GLN A 30 -8.08 24.92 5.23
N LEU A 31 -7.66 26.03 4.63
CA LEU A 31 -6.26 26.35 4.34
C LEU A 31 -5.62 27.18 5.45
N PRO A 32 -4.29 27.14 5.63
CA PRO A 32 -3.33 26.29 4.93
C PRO A 32 -3.42 24.82 5.37
N LEU A 33 -2.93 23.92 4.53
CA LEU A 33 -2.86 22.49 4.85
C LEU A 33 -1.54 22.11 5.49
N ASN A 34 -1.56 21.16 6.42
CA ASN A 34 -0.41 20.38 6.83
C ASN A 34 -0.62 18.94 6.36
N VAL A 35 0.34 18.42 5.59
CA VAL A 35 0.36 17.03 5.15
C VAL A 35 1.53 16.35 5.83
N SER A 36 1.25 15.28 6.57
CA SER A 36 2.24 14.45 7.25
C SER A 36 2.09 12.99 6.88
N THR A 37 3.20 12.27 6.90
CA THR A 37 3.24 10.83 6.67
C THR A 37 3.93 10.15 7.83
N GLN A 38 3.41 9.02 8.29
CA GLN A 38 4.02 8.22 9.34
C GLN A 38 4.00 6.73 9.01
N ILE A 39 4.99 5.99 9.50
CA ILE A 39 4.97 4.52 9.46
C ILE A 39 3.95 4.05 10.49
N LYS A 40 3.13 3.08 10.11
CA LYS A 40 2.13 2.44 10.96
C LYS A 40 2.39 0.95 10.96
N GLU A 41 2.58 0.39 12.14
CA GLU A 41 2.80 -1.04 12.32
C GLU A 41 1.51 -1.82 12.01
N ASP A 42 1.66 -3.08 11.59
CA ASP A 42 0.57 -4.05 11.47
C ASP A 42 -0.62 -3.64 10.58
N VAL A 43 -0.42 -2.76 9.61
CA VAL A 43 -1.50 -2.28 8.72
C VAL A 43 -2.07 -3.42 7.87
N PHE A 44 -1.24 -4.38 7.46
CA PHE A 44 -1.67 -5.53 6.68
C PHE A 44 -1.29 -6.83 7.37
N ARG A 45 -2.27 -7.73 7.47
CA ARG A 45 -2.09 -9.05 8.05
C ARG A 45 -2.56 -10.10 7.05
N PHE A 46 -1.68 -11.04 6.76
CA PHE A 46 -1.91 -12.09 5.78
C PHE A 46 -1.60 -13.44 6.39
N SER A 47 -2.63 -14.26 6.60
CA SER A 47 -2.47 -15.58 7.20
C SER A 47 -2.42 -16.67 6.13
N GLN A 48 -1.63 -17.70 6.39
CA GLN A 48 -1.51 -18.88 5.54
C GLN A 48 -1.36 -20.13 6.40
N ARG A 49 -2.09 -21.18 6.03
CA ARG A 49 -1.86 -22.51 6.59
C ARG A 49 -0.88 -23.28 5.70
N PHE A 50 0.12 -23.90 6.30
CA PHE A 50 1.07 -24.77 5.66
C PHE A 50 0.93 -26.18 6.24
N TYR A 51 0.80 -27.18 5.38
CA TYR A 51 0.76 -28.57 5.79
C TYR A 51 1.67 -29.40 4.89
N LYS A 52 2.50 -30.25 5.49
CA LYS A 52 3.39 -31.13 4.76
C LYS A 52 3.58 -32.46 5.49
N ASN A 53 3.43 -33.55 4.74
CA ASN A 53 3.79 -34.90 5.17
C ASN A 53 5.22 -35.22 4.77
N PHE A 54 5.91 -35.99 5.61
CA PHE A 54 7.26 -36.46 5.40
C PHE A 54 7.31 -37.99 5.52
N PRO A 55 8.15 -38.67 4.71
CA PRO A 55 8.42 -40.07 4.93
C PRO A 55 9.25 -40.23 6.20
N GLY A 56 9.02 -41.29 6.97
CA GLY A 56 9.82 -41.56 8.18
C GLY A 56 10.26 -43.01 8.29
N MET A 57 10.61 -43.65 7.17
CA MET A 57 11.26 -44.97 7.20
C MET A 57 12.67 -44.92 7.80
N GLU A 58 13.31 -43.75 7.72
CA GLU A 58 14.61 -43.44 8.32
C GLU A 58 14.42 -42.33 9.36
N LEU A 59 15.20 -42.37 10.44
CA LEU A 59 15.25 -41.29 11.42
C LEU A 59 16.13 -40.19 10.83
N THR A 60 15.53 -39.09 10.40
CA THR A 60 16.21 -38.02 9.69
C THR A 60 15.50 -36.68 9.84
N THR A 61 16.20 -35.61 9.49
CA THR A 61 15.65 -34.25 9.48
C THR A 61 15.35 -33.82 8.06
N TYR A 62 14.12 -33.38 7.81
CA TYR A 62 13.70 -32.79 6.55
C TYR A 62 13.62 -31.27 6.67
N ASN A 63 14.20 -30.59 5.69
CA ASN A 63 14.05 -29.15 5.54
C ASN A 63 12.79 -28.82 4.71
N PHE A 64 12.15 -27.71 5.04
CA PHE A 64 11.09 -27.14 4.22
C PHE A 64 11.13 -25.61 4.25
N THR A 65 10.48 -25.00 3.27
CA THR A 65 10.33 -23.54 3.17
C THR A 65 8.87 -23.22 2.91
N VAL A 66 8.36 -22.20 3.60
CA VAL A 66 7.03 -21.65 3.38
C VAL A 66 7.19 -20.28 2.74
N GLU A 67 6.72 -20.15 1.50
CA GLU A 67 6.68 -18.89 0.77
C GLU A 67 5.48 -18.05 1.22
N ALA A 68 5.68 -16.74 1.28
CA ALA A 68 4.61 -15.78 1.54
C ALA A 68 3.46 -15.92 0.51
N PRO A 69 2.21 -15.62 0.92
CA PRO A 69 1.11 -15.55 -0.02
C PRO A 69 1.37 -14.58 -1.18
N PRO A 70 0.87 -14.88 -2.40
CA PRO A 70 1.21 -14.12 -3.60
C PRO A 70 0.71 -12.67 -3.59
N PHE A 71 -0.25 -12.34 -2.72
CA PHE A 71 -0.84 -11.01 -2.58
C PHE A 71 -0.09 -10.10 -1.60
N ILE A 72 0.97 -10.58 -0.93
CA ILE A 72 1.80 -9.70 -0.11
C ILE A 72 2.52 -8.71 -1.02
N PRO A 73 2.43 -7.38 -0.76
CA PRO A 73 3.13 -6.39 -1.56
C PRO A 73 4.64 -6.65 -1.60
N LYS A 74 5.19 -6.75 -2.82
CA LYS A 74 6.64 -6.83 -3.04
C LYS A 74 7.23 -5.43 -3.10
N GLY A 75 8.48 -5.27 -2.68
CA GLY A 75 9.18 -3.98 -2.70
C GLY A 75 8.82 -3.06 -1.53
N LEU A 76 8.32 -3.62 -0.42
CA LEU A 76 8.11 -2.88 0.81
C LEU A 76 9.44 -2.31 1.31
N LYS A 77 9.39 -1.10 1.90
CA LYS A 77 10.57 -0.47 2.51
C LYS A 77 11.14 -1.33 3.64
N THR A 78 10.27 -1.93 4.44
CA THR A 78 10.60 -2.90 5.48
C THR A 78 10.01 -4.25 5.09
N PRO A 79 10.79 -5.34 5.16
CA PRO A 79 10.25 -6.67 4.91
C PRO A 79 9.17 -7.01 5.95
N PRO A 80 8.17 -7.83 5.60
CA PRO A 80 7.11 -8.20 6.53
C PRO A 80 7.67 -9.05 7.68
N ASN A 81 7.13 -8.85 8.87
CA ASN A 81 7.37 -9.72 10.02
C ASN A 81 6.54 -11.00 9.87
N ILE A 82 7.08 -12.14 10.27
CA ILE A 82 6.42 -13.45 10.16
C ILE A 82 6.12 -13.96 11.57
N TYR A 83 4.87 -14.30 11.83
CA TYR A 83 4.40 -14.78 13.11
C TYR A 83 3.87 -16.21 12.99
N LEU A 84 4.24 -17.06 13.94
CA LEU A 84 3.61 -18.35 14.18
C LEU A 84 2.40 -18.12 15.09
N LEU A 85 1.21 -18.45 14.58
CA LEU A 85 -0.04 -18.37 15.34
C LEU A 85 -0.39 -19.71 16.01
N SER A 86 -0.13 -20.79 15.29
CA SER A 86 -0.20 -22.14 15.82
C SER A 86 0.68 -23.05 14.99
N GLY A 87 1.20 -24.12 15.57
CA GLY A 87 1.94 -25.13 14.84
C GLY A 87 1.86 -26.47 15.53
N THR A 88 1.81 -27.55 14.76
CA THR A 88 1.93 -28.92 15.22
C THR A 88 3.00 -29.61 14.40
N TRP A 89 3.96 -30.20 15.10
CA TRP A 89 4.94 -31.14 14.56
C TRP A 89 4.59 -32.49 15.15
N ASP A 90 4.36 -33.47 14.29
CA ASP A 90 4.39 -34.86 14.72
C ASP A 90 5.88 -35.23 14.87
N ASP A 91 6.31 -35.42 16.12
CA ASP A 91 7.70 -35.30 16.62
C ASP A 91 8.18 -33.85 16.81
N HIS A 92 9.42 -33.51 16.44
CA HIS A 92 10.02 -32.20 16.71
C HIS A 92 10.52 -31.49 15.45
N GLY A 93 10.80 -30.20 15.58
CA GLY A 93 11.37 -29.41 14.49
C GLY A 93 11.47 -27.93 14.83
N SER A 94 11.62 -27.13 13.79
CA SER A 94 11.75 -25.68 13.92
C SER A 94 11.03 -24.92 12.81
N ILE A 95 10.77 -23.63 13.04
CA ILE A 95 10.34 -22.67 12.03
C ILE A 95 10.96 -21.30 12.33
N GLY A 96 11.83 -20.84 11.44
CA GLY A 96 12.67 -19.66 11.67
C GLY A 96 13.42 -19.74 13.00
N ASP A 97 13.18 -18.76 13.87
CA ASP A 97 13.84 -18.67 15.19
C ASP A 97 13.16 -19.52 16.29
N TYR A 98 12.03 -20.18 15.98
CA TYR A 98 11.33 -21.04 16.94
C TYR A 98 11.75 -22.51 16.78
N ASP A 99 12.09 -23.13 17.90
CA ASP A 99 12.40 -24.56 18.02
C ASP A 99 11.43 -25.21 19.01
N THR A 100 10.88 -26.37 18.66
CA THR A 100 9.90 -27.06 19.50
C THR A 100 10.52 -27.79 20.71
N GLY A 101 11.83 -27.97 20.71
CA GLY A 101 12.57 -28.94 21.52
C GLY A 101 12.27 -30.38 21.11
N HIS A 102 13.09 -31.32 21.59
CA HIS A 102 12.93 -32.75 21.35
C HIS A 102 11.67 -33.34 22.00
N GLY A 103 11.14 -34.40 21.38
CA GLY A 103 10.03 -35.21 21.90
C GLY A 103 8.94 -35.48 20.88
N TYR A 104 7.94 -36.24 21.31
CA TYR A 104 6.79 -36.63 20.49
C TYR A 104 5.73 -35.53 20.48
N VAL A 105 5.16 -35.31 19.30
CA VAL A 105 4.04 -34.40 19.03
C VAL A 105 4.17 -33.06 19.75
N LYS A 106 4.83 -32.10 19.11
CA LYS A 106 5.00 -30.74 19.65
C LYS A 106 3.96 -29.80 19.07
N SER A 107 3.28 -29.07 19.94
CA SER A 107 2.33 -28.04 19.53
C SER A 107 2.64 -26.69 20.13
N TYR A 108 2.43 -25.65 19.34
CA TYR A 108 2.43 -24.25 19.75
C TYR A 108 1.07 -23.61 19.45
N SER A 109 0.61 -22.74 20.35
CA SER A 109 -0.55 -21.87 20.14
C SER A 109 -0.28 -20.54 20.83
N GLY A 110 -0.32 -19.45 20.07
CA GLY A 110 0.00 -18.12 20.59
C GLY A 110 0.34 -17.15 19.47
N GLU A 111 1.09 -16.11 19.77
CA GLU A 111 1.60 -15.19 18.76
C GLU A 111 3.10 -15.00 19.00
N LEU A 112 3.92 -15.64 18.16
CA LEU A 112 5.37 -15.56 18.24
C LEU A 112 5.94 -15.07 16.93
N LYS A 113 6.74 -13.99 16.97
CA LYS A 113 7.54 -13.58 15.83
C LYS A 113 8.63 -14.64 15.59
N VAL A 114 8.61 -15.27 14.43
CA VAL A 114 9.52 -16.36 14.06
C VAL A 114 10.47 -15.99 12.93
N GLY A 115 10.28 -14.84 12.28
CA GLY A 115 11.19 -14.37 11.25
C GLY A 115 10.75 -13.07 10.59
N THR A 116 11.44 -12.72 9.50
CA THR A 116 11.12 -11.58 8.63
C THR A 116 11.37 -11.96 7.17
N GLY A 117 10.63 -11.36 6.24
CA GLY A 117 10.81 -11.54 4.81
C GLY A 117 9.66 -12.28 4.12
N TYR A 118 9.89 -12.65 2.86
CA TYR A 118 8.88 -13.22 1.98
C TYR A 118 8.87 -14.76 1.96
N SER A 119 9.70 -15.38 2.79
CA SER A 119 9.70 -16.82 3.00
C SER A 119 10.30 -17.13 4.37
N ILE A 120 10.03 -18.32 4.88
CA ILE A 120 10.58 -18.80 6.14
C ILE A 120 10.91 -20.29 6.02
N SER A 121 12.06 -20.68 6.53
CA SER A 121 12.52 -22.06 6.52
C SER A 121 12.26 -22.72 7.87
N GLY A 122 12.01 -24.03 7.83
CA GLY A 122 11.82 -24.85 9.02
C GLY A 122 12.34 -26.26 8.81
N THR A 123 12.32 -27.01 9.92
CA THR A 123 12.75 -28.40 9.95
C THR A 123 11.66 -29.28 10.57
N ALA A 124 11.67 -30.56 10.21
CA ALA A 124 10.86 -31.60 10.82
C ALA A 124 11.74 -32.85 10.96
N THR A 125 11.84 -33.39 12.16
CA THR A 125 12.66 -34.55 12.49
C THR A 125 11.81 -35.59 13.18
N ASN A 126 11.81 -36.80 12.64
CA ASN A 126 11.10 -37.91 13.27
C ASN A 126 11.95 -38.58 14.37
N GLU A 127 11.32 -38.89 15.48
CA GLU A 127 11.88 -39.63 16.62
C GLU A 127 11.60 -41.14 16.49
N VAL A 128 10.56 -41.51 15.75
CA VAL A 128 10.19 -42.92 15.49
C VAL A 128 10.07 -43.18 13.99
N ARG A 129 10.29 -44.44 13.59
CA ARG A 129 10.08 -44.87 12.21
C ARG A 129 8.60 -44.92 11.89
N GLY A 130 8.09 -43.88 11.25
CA GLY A 130 6.71 -43.71 10.82
C GLY A 130 6.56 -42.43 10.00
N GLY A 131 5.57 -42.39 9.10
CA GLY A 131 5.24 -41.12 8.45
C GLY A 131 4.81 -40.08 9.48
N PHE A 132 5.21 -38.84 9.27
CA PHE A 132 4.97 -37.74 10.21
C PHE A 132 4.69 -36.46 9.42
N TYR A 133 4.24 -35.40 10.11
CA TYR A 133 3.77 -34.20 9.45
C TYR A 133 4.08 -32.92 10.23
N VAL A 134 3.97 -31.81 9.52
CA VAL A 134 3.99 -30.46 10.06
C VAL A 134 2.75 -29.72 9.58
N ASP A 135 2.06 -29.05 10.49
CA ASP A 135 0.90 -28.19 10.24
C ASP A 135 1.09 -26.84 10.93
N LEU A 136 1.21 -25.76 10.18
CA LEU A 136 1.50 -24.41 10.68
C LEU A 136 0.43 -23.43 10.24
N LEU A 137 0.04 -22.54 11.14
CA LEU A 137 -0.66 -21.29 10.81
C LEU A 137 0.30 -20.13 11.00
N LEU A 138 0.74 -19.57 9.88
CA LEU A 138 1.65 -18.43 9.84
C LEU A 138 0.90 -17.15 9.47
N GLN A 139 1.40 -16.01 9.94
CA GLN A 139 0.88 -14.70 9.59
C GLN A 139 2.02 -13.73 9.26
N TRP A 140 1.96 -13.17 8.05
CA TRP A 140 2.82 -12.07 7.64
C TRP A 140 2.16 -10.75 8.01
N ARG A 141 2.92 -9.91 8.70
CA ARG A 141 2.52 -8.56 9.10
C ARG A 141 3.40 -7.55 8.40
N CYS A 142 2.75 -6.71 7.58
CA CYS A 142 3.44 -5.66 6.86
C CYS A 142 3.18 -4.34 7.57
N GLU A 143 4.24 -3.57 7.79
CA GLU A 143 4.11 -2.16 8.10
C GLU A 143 3.48 -1.43 6.90
N GLY A 144 2.69 -0.40 7.20
CA GLY A 144 2.13 0.50 6.23
C GLY A 144 2.56 1.94 6.49
N CYS A 145 2.12 2.80 5.60
CA CYS A 145 2.25 4.24 5.71
C CYS A 145 0.85 4.81 5.93
N GLU A 146 0.75 5.83 6.76
CA GLU A 146 -0.45 6.64 6.92
C GLU A 146 -0.14 8.06 6.45
N ILE A 147 -1.04 8.65 5.68
CA ILE A 147 -1.02 10.06 5.32
C ILE A 147 -2.15 10.77 6.06
N THR A 148 -1.83 11.88 6.70
CA THR A 148 -2.78 12.75 7.38
C THR A 148 -2.75 14.14 6.75
N ILE A 149 -3.94 14.64 6.40
CA ILE A 149 -4.14 16.00 5.90
C ILE A 149 -4.92 16.77 6.98
N THR A 150 -4.34 17.86 7.46
CA THR A 150 -4.87 18.67 8.57
C THR A 150 -4.99 20.12 8.13
N SER A 151 -6.05 20.83 8.55
CA SER A 151 -6.10 22.29 8.46
C SER A 151 -5.16 22.88 9.50
N SER A 152 -4.13 23.60 9.07
CA SER A 152 -3.17 24.26 9.97
C SER A 152 -3.79 25.38 10.79
N GLN A 153 -4.93 25.94 10.36
CA GLN A 153 -5.63 27.00 11.11
C GLN A 153 -6.43 26.44 12.28
N SER A 154 -7.21 25.37 12.06
CA SER A 154 -8.09 24.81 13.10
C SER A 154 -7.48 23.61 13.84
N GLY A 155 -6.40 23.03 13.31
CA GLY A 155 -5.86 21.75 13.77
C GLY A 155 -6.74 20.54 13.42
N GLN A 156 -7.83 20.75 12.67
CA GLN A 156 -8.77 19.69 12.31
C GLN A 156 -8.14 18.74 11.30
N LYS A 157 -8.18 17.42 11.60
CA LYS A 157 -7.88 16.38 10.61
C LYS A 157 -8.98 16.36 9.56
N LEU A 158 -8.61 16.68 8.33
CA LEU A 158 -9.52 16.69 7.19
C LEU A 158 -9.61 15.31 6.55
N LEU A 159 -8.48 14.59 6.51
CA LEU A 159 -8.39 13.25 5.94
C LEU A 159 -7.27 12.45 6.60
N VAL A 160 -7.52 11.16 6.77
CA VAL A 160 -6.51 10.16 7.14
C VAL A 160 -6.70 8.96 6.23
N ASP A 161 -5.64 8.51 5.57
CA ASP A 161 -5.65 7.31 4.74
C ASP A 161 -4.40 6.48 4.99
N SER A 162 -4.48 5.17 4.75
CA SER A 162 -3.38 4.23 5.00
C SER A 162 -3.22 3.17 3.92
N GLY A 163 -1.97 2.75 3.72
CA GLY A 163 -1.63 1.78 2.70
C GLY A 163 -0.20 1.25 2.80
N ALA A 164 0.23 0.46 1.82
CA ALA A 164 1.58 -0.09 1.79
C ALA A 164 2.60 1.02 1.47
N CYS A 165 3.72 1.03 2.19
CA CYS A 165 4.80 1.98 1.92
C CYS A 165 5.56 1.65 0.62
N PRO A 166 6.16 2.63 -0.07
CA PRO A 166 6.15 4.06 0.27
C PRO A 166 4.81 4.73 -0.07
N VAL A 167 4.52 5.82 0.64
CA VAL A 167 3.49 6.79 0.24
C VAL A 167 4.15 7.96 -0.45
N HIS A 168 3.73 8.26 -1.67
CA HIS A 168 4.14 9.46 -2.39
C HIS A 168 2.96 10.43 -2.40
N PHE A 169 3.23 11.70 -2.12
CA PHE A 169 2.21 12.73 -2.19
C PHE A 169 2.70 13.99 -2.88
N HIS A 170 1.76 14.74 -3.45
CA HIS A 170 2.00 16.05 -4.03
C HIS A 170 0.87 17.00 -3.63
N VAL A 171 1.24 18.23 -3.25
CA VAL A 171 0.30 19.31 -2.93
C VAL A 171 0.35 20.39 -4.01
N SER A 172 -0.81 20.76 -4.52
CA SER A 172 -1.00 21.85 -5.49
C SER A 172 -1.80 22.98 -4.87
N CYS A 173 -1.38 24.22 -5.12
CA CYS A 173 -1.97 25.44 -4.57
C CYS A 173 -2.51 26.33 -5.68
N ASN A 174 -3.79 26.71 -5.62
CA ASN A 174 -4.49 27.52 -6.63
C ASN A 174 -4.45 26.94 -8.05
N ASP A 175 -5.55 26.31 -8.41
CA ASP A 175 -5.79 25.69 -9.70
C ASP A 175 -6.46 26.68 -10.69
N ASN A 176 -5.81 27.84 -10.90
CA ASN A 176 -6.24 28.83 -11.90
C ASN A 176 -5.31 28.82 -13.11
N CYS A 177 -5.89 28.92 -14.30
CA CYS A 177 -5.12 29.14 -15.51
C CYS A 177 -4.39 30.49 -15.48
N PRO A 178 -3.14 30.54 -15.99
CA PRO A 178 -2.40 31.79 -16.09
C PRO A 178 -3.15 32.82 -16.95
N SER A 179 -2.84 34.11 -16.76
CA SER A 179 -3.46 35.18 -17.56
C SER A 179 -3.23 34.93 -19.07
N GLY A 180 -4.28 35.08 -19.87
CA GLY A 180 -4.26 34.76 -21.31
C GLY A 180 -4.63 33.31 -21.65
N TYR A 181 -5.04 32.50 -20.67
CA TYR A 181 -5.55 31.15 -20.85
C TYR A 181 -6.96 31.01 -20.28
N ILE A 182 -7.78 30.18 -20.91
CA ILE A 182 -9.10 29.80 -20.40
C ILE A 182 -9.01 28.42 -19.75
N ARG A 183 -9.82 28.23 -18.72
CA ARG A 183 -10.01 26.95 -18.05
C ARG A 183 -11.00 26.10 -18.84
N CYS A 184 -10.59 24.92 -19.27
CA CYS A 184 -11.45 23.92 -19.91
C CYS A 184 -11.56 22.70 -19.01
N GLU A 185 -12.74 22.38 -18.50
CA GLU A 185 -12.91 21.22 -17.61
C GLU A 185 -12.55 19.91 -18.34
N THR A 186 -11.87 19.01 -17.64
CA THR A 186 -11.49 17.68 -18.14
C THR A 186 -11.66 16.63 -17.04
N SER A 187 -11.81 15.37 -17.43
CA SER A 187 -11.89 14.25 -16.48
C SER A 187 -10.53 13.89 -15.83
N GLN A 188 -9.44 14.54 -16.25
CA GLN A 188 -8.08 14.29 -15.77
C GLN A 188 -7.62 15.46 -14.89
N TYR A 189 -6.87 15.19 -13.81
CA TYR A 189 -6.35 16.24 -12.92
C TYR A 189 -5.52 17.27 -13.72
N PRO A 190 -5.71 18.60 -13.53
CA PRO A 190 -6.37 19.26 -12.39
C PRO A 190 -7.91 19.40 -12.47
N GLY A 191 -8.58 18.57 -13.26
CA GLY A 191 -10.01 18.71 -13.55
C GLY A 191 -10.25 19.74 -14.64
N TYR A 192 -9.17 20.34 -15.15
CA TYR A 192 -9.19 21.29 -16.25
C TYR A 192 -7.86 21.28 -16.99
N CYS A 193 -7.87 21.72 -18.24
CA CYS A 193 -6.67 22.15 -18.96
C CYS A 193 -6.73 23.68 -19.16
N CYS A 194 -5.56 24.28 -19.34
CA CYS A 194 -5.46 25.69 -19.67
C CYS A 194 -5.24 25.83 -21.17
N VAL A 195 -6.23 26.36 -21.87
CA VAL A 195 -6.16 26.58 -23.31
C VAL A 195 -5.83 28.05 -23.55
N PRO A 196 -4.79 28.38 -24.32
CA PRO A 196 -4.44 29.76 -24.60
C PRO A 196 -5.54 30.47 -25.41
N CYS A 197 -5.95 31.66 -24.97
CA CYS A 197 -7.03 32.44 -25.60
C CYS A 197 -6.73 32.75 -27.09
N HIS A 198 -5.46 32.86 -27.47
CA HIS A 198 -5.06 33.22 -28.84
C HIS A 198 -5.33 32.09 -29.84
N GLU A 199 -5.20 30.82 -29.44
CA GLU A 199 -5.51 29.67 -30.29
C GLU A 199 -7.01 29.58 -30.58
N ILE A 200 -7.84 29.78 -29.55
CA ILE A 200 -9.30 29.79 -29.68
C ILE A 200 -9.76 30.96 -30.57
N LYS A 201 -9.17 32.16 -30.40
CA LYS A 201 -9.49 33.33 -31.24
C LYS A 201 -9.24 33.08 -32.71
N SER A 202 -8.13 32.41 -33.05
CA SER A 202 -7.78 32.08 -34.44
C SER A 202 -8.78 31.11 -35.07
N SER A 203 -9.20 30.09 -34.31
CA SER A 203 -10.18 29.09 -34.75
C SER A 203 -11.57 29.68 -34.92
N LEU A 204 -12.00 30.56 -33.99
CA LEU A 204 -13.28 31.26 -34.09
C LEU A 204 -13.33 32.21 -35.29
N ALA A 205 -12.24 32.93 -35.56
CA ALA A 205 -12.15 33.83 -36.73
C ALA A 205 -12.24 33.03 -38.04
N ALA A 206 -11.57 31.89 -38.14
CA ALA A 206 -11.64 31.00 -39.29
C ALA A 206 -13.06 30.44 -39.50
N ALA A 207 -13.70 29.94 -38.44
CA ALA A 207 -15.09 29.43 -38.50
C ALA A 207 -16.10 30.52 -38.87
N THR A 208 -15.98 31.72 -38.30
CA THR A 208 -16.86 32.86 -38.62
C THR A 208 -16.72 33.26 -40.09
N ASN A 209 -15.50 33.28 -40.62
CA ASN A 209 -15.27 33.56 -42.04
C ASN A 209 -15.84 32.47 -42.96
N ALA A 210 -15.81 31.20 -42.55
CA ALA A 210 -16.42 30.11 -43.30
C ALA A 210 -17.96 30.24 -43.33
N ILE A 211 -18.60 30.50 -42.19
CA ILE A 211 -20.07 30.72 -42.11
C ILE A 211 -20.49 31.94 -42.92
N ARG A 212 -19.71 33.04 -42.85
CA ARG A 212 -20.00 34.26 -43.61
C ARG A 212 -19.92 34.06 -45.12
N ARG A 213 -19.06 33.16 -45.59
CA ARG A 213 -19.01 32.74 -47.01
C ARG A 213 -20.21 31.89 -47.41
N LEU A 214 -20.76 31.08 -46.50
CA LEU A 214 -21.94 30.25 -46.75
C LEU A 214 -23.26 31.05 -46.74
N ASN A 215 -23.36 32.11 -45.93
CA ASN A 215 -24.54 32.99 -45.86
C ASN A 215 -24.60 34.07 -46.94
N HIS A 216 -23.52 34.26 -47.71
CA HIS A 216 -23.45 35.23 -48.81
C HIS A 216 -23.24 34.57 -50.20
N GLY A 217 -23.47 33.25 -50.30
CA GLY A 217 -23.64 32.53 -51.56
C GLY A 217 -25.10 32.15 -51.75
#